data_AF-A0A955MQX8-F1
#
_entry.id   AF-A0A955MQX8-F1
#
_cell.length_a   1.000
_cell.length_b   1.000
_cell.length_c   1.000
_cell.angle_alpha   90.00
_cell.angle_beta   90.00
_cell.angle_gamma   90.00
#
_symmetry.space_group_name_H-M   'P 1'
#
loop_
_entity.id
_entity.type
_entity.pdbx_description
1 polymer ?
#
loop_
_entity_poly.entity_id
_entity_poly.type
_entity_poly.pdbx_seq_one_letter_code
_entity_poly.pdbx_strand_id
1 'polypeptide(L)'
;QHLATIFHHGVNEWRDGNISFCVPSIANLYLRWWEPLEEGKNRAPGEPPYLGDHVDGFDNLVTCYAVANPTKEPANGDKLTTRAAGFGIVRLNKATRKITLECWPRNVDIADPSSEQYPGWPRTIDQLDNYGRRPIAYLPTLKISGQTDPVVQVVDESTGEVAYTLRINGTEIQPKVFEKGAYTIHIGEGANKKTLSSIEARSLVEDSVIEVEF
;
A
#
# COMPACT_ATOMS: atom_id res chain seq x y z
N GLN A 1 -8.01 -15.33 8.37
CA GLN A 1 -8.16 -14.77 9.74
C GLN A 1 -9.04 -13.53 9.66
N HIS A 2 -9.83 -13.19 10.69
CA HIS A 2 -10.71 -12.00 10.71
C HIS A 2 -10.31 -11.00 11.82
N LEU A 3 -9.01 -10.72 11.99
CA LEU A 3 -8.52 -9.68 12.90
C LEU A 3 -8.16 -8.47 12.05
N ALA A 4 -8.75 -7.31 12.37
CA ALA A 4 -8.46 -6.13 11.58
C ALA A 4 -7.00 -5.73 11.72
N THR A 5 -6.29 -5.67 10.60
CA THR A 5 -4.85 -5.43 10.56
C THR A 5 -4.47 -4.64 9.32
N ILE A 6 -3.55 -3.70 9.47
CA ILE A 6 -2.79 -3.14 8.35
C ILE A 6 -1.36 -3.65 8.48
N PHE A 7 -0.91 -4.41 7.50
CA PHE A 7 0.47 -4.82 7.34
C PHE A 7 1.05 -4.25 6.05
N HIS A 8 2.28 -3.78 6.09
CA HIS A 8 3.10 -3.54 4.91
C HIS A 8 4.07 -4.70 4.77
N HIS A 9 3.93 -5.47 3.70
CA HIS A 9 4.74 -6.65 3.43
C HIS A 9 6.12 -6.26 2.90
N GLY A 10 7.09 -7.12 3.18
CA GLY A 10 8.43 -7.08 2.60
C GLY A 10 8.80 -8.42 1.96
N VAL A 11 9.56 -8.35 0.88
CA VAL A 11 10.13 -9.47 0.13
C VAL A 11 11.62 -9.55 0.39
N ASN A 12 12.37 -8.49 0.08
CA ASN A 12 13.82 -8.42 0.32
C ASN A 12 14.15 -7.45 1.47
N GLU A 13 13.41 -6.34 1.55
CA GLU A 13 13.52 -5.33 2.59
C GLU A 13 12.16 -5.06 3.25
N TRP A 14 12.16 -4.43 4.42
CA TRP A 14 10.93 -3.98 5.06
C TRP A 14 10.19 -2.98 4.18
N ARG A 15 8.87 -3.15 4.02
CA ARG A 15 8.00 -2.22 3.28
C ARG A 15 8.33 -2.11 1.78
N ASP A 16 8.94 -3.13 1.18
CA ASP A 16 9.22 -3.14 -0.26
C ASP A 16 8.13 -3.85 -1.10
N GLY A 17 7.15 -4.48 -0.45
CA GLY A 17 6.01 -5.15 -1.04
C GLY A 17 4.73 -4.32 -1.03
N ASN A 18 3.58 -5.00 -0.94
CA ASN A 18 2.28 -4.35 -0.90
C ASN A 18 1.80 -4.07 0.53
N ILE A 19 0.83 -3.17 0.68
CA ILE A 19 0.07 -3.02 1.91
C ILE A 19 -1.17 -3.93 1.84
N SER A 20 -1.45 -4.63 2.92
CA SER A 20 -2.67 -5.42 3.09
C SER A 20 -3.52 -4.86 4.22
N PHE A 21 -4.83 -4.74 3.98
CA PHE A 21 -5.80 -4.42 5.01
C PHE A 21 -6.78 -5.59 5.17
N CYS A 22 -6.69 -6.30 6.29
CA CYS A 22 -7.73 -7.22 6.70
C CYS A 22 -8.78 -6.42 7.48
N VAL A 23 -10.05 -6.49 7.08
CA VAL A 23 -11.15 -5.86 7.80
C VAL A 23 -11.62 -6.73 8.97
N PRO A 24 -12.21 -6.15 10.03
CA PRO A 24 -12.79 -6.94 11.12
C PRO A 24 -13.97 -7.78 10.61
N SER A 25 -14.29 -8.86 11.32
CA SER A 25 -15.54 -9.58 11.09
C SER A 25 -16.72 -8.77 11.62
N ILE A 26 -17.83 -8.71 10.89
CA ILE A 26 -19.07 -8.05 11.37
C ILE A 26 -19.60 -8.67 12.67
N ALA A 27 -19.34 -9.96 12.89
CA ALA A 27 -19.65 -10.67 14.11
C ALA A 27 -18.51 -11.64 14.43
N ASN A 28 -17.71 -11.31 15.44
CA ASN A 28 -16.60 -12.15 15.83
C ASN A 28 -16.92 -12.97 17.10
N LEU A 29 -16.94 -14.29 16.98
CA LEU A 29 -17.14 -15.20 18.12
C LEU A 29 -15.84 -15.78 18.69
N TYR A 30 -14.74 -15.66 17.96
CA TYR A 30 -13.44 -16.19 18.38
C TYR A 30 -12.46 -15.05 18.54
N LEU A 31 -11.93 -14.89 19.75
CA LEU A 31 -10.92 -13.88 20.01
C LEU A 31 -9.64 -14.22 19.24
N ARG A 32 -9.02 -13.18 18.69
CA ARG A 32 -7.77 -13.25 17.93
C ARG A 32 -6.95 -12.03 18.29
N TRP A 33 -5.64 -12.22 18.37
CA TRP A 33 -4.69 -11.14 18.63
C TRP A 33 -3.53 -11.22 17.66
N TRP A 34 -2.97 -10.06 17.37
CA TRP A 34 -1.57 -9.90 16.99
C TRP A 34 -0.80 -9.63 18.28
N GLU A 35 -0.08 -10.65 18.75
CA GLU A 35 0.71 -10.59 19.99
C GLU A 35 2.08 -11.21 19.70
N PRO A 36 2.99 -10.46 19.07
CA PRO A 36 4.35 -10.92 18.81
C PRO A 36 5.10 -11.09 20.14
N LEU A 37 6.05 -12.03 20.16
CA LEU A 37 6.87 -12.31 21.34
C LEU A 37 7.86 -11.19 21.64
N GLU A 38 8.31 -10.49 20.60
CA GLU A 38 9.28 -9.40 20.67
C GLU A 38 8.64 -8.07 20.26
N GLU A 39 9.21 -6.97 20.75
CA GLU A 39 8.80 -5.64 20.29
C GLU A 39 9.17 -5.43 18.82
N GLY A 40 8.28 -4.76 18.08
CA GLY A 40 8.54 -4.42 16.70
C GLY A 40 9.55 -3.29 16.58
N LYS A 41 10.38 -3.39 15.54
CA LYS A 41 11.41 -2.38 15.25
C LYS A 41 10.83 -1.24 14.41
N ASN A 42 11.53 -0.11 14.32
CA ASN A 42 11.17 1.02 13.44
C ASN A 42 9.71 1.52 13.60
N ARG A 43 9.17 1.41 14.83
CA ARG A 43 7.89 1.98 15.24
C ARG A 43 8.04 3.47 15.59
N ALA A 44 6.99 4.26 15.42
CA ALA A 44 7.04 5.67 15.79
C ALA A 44 7.11 5.84 17.32
N PRO A 45 7.73 6.92 17.83
CA PRO A 45 7.80 7.17 19.27
C PRO A 45 6.42 7.14 19.93
N GLY A 46 6.27 6.33 20.99
CA GLY A 46 5.01 6.19 21.73
C GLY A 46 4.00 5.19 21.14
N GLU A 47 4.28 4.60 19.97
CA GLU A 47 3.42 3.53 19.43
C GLU A 47 3.50 2.25 20.27
N PRO A 48 2.41 1.45 20.34
CA PRO A 48 2.43 0.17 21.02
C PRO A 48 3.58 -0.76 20.56
N PRO A 49 4.15 -1.56 21.48
CA PRO A 49 5.32 -2.39 21.18
C PRO A 49 5.05 -3.49 20.13
N TYR A 50 3.79 -3.87 19.92
CA TYR A 50 3.41 -4.85 18.91
C TYR A 50 3.31 -4.27 17.48
N LEU A 51 3.47 -2.94 17.30
CA LEU A 51 3.56 -2.29 15.98
C LEU A 51 5.01 -2.26 15.47
N GLY A 52 5.19 -1.90 14.20
CA GLY A 52 6.50 -1.83 13.56
C GLY A 52 6.89 -3.14 12.87
N ASP A 53 8.18 -3.37 12.71
CA ASP A 53 8.77 -4.45 11.91
C ASP A 53 8.87 -5.75 12.71
N HIS A 54 8.31 -6.82 12.15
CA HIS A 54 8.24 -8.17 12.70
C HIS A 54 8.51 -9.21 11.63
N VAL A 55 9.06 -10.35 12.05
CA VAL A 55 9.13 -11.54 11.21
C VAL A 55 7.94 -12.42 11.60
N ASP A 56 7.11 -12.80 10.63
CA ASP A 56 5.97 -13.69 10.91
C ASP A 56 6.40 -15.15 11.12
N GLY A 57 5.45 -16.04 11.42
CA GLY A 57 5.75 -17.45 11.70
C GLY A 57 6.26 -18.27 10.50
N PHE A 58 6.34 -17.68 9.31
CA PHE A 58 6.89 -18.26 8.09
C PHE A 58 8.14 -17.51 7.60
N ASP A 59 8.75 -16.71 8.47
CA ASP A 59 9.92 -15.89 8.20
C ASP A 59 9.68 -14.74 7.18
N ASN A 60 8.42 -14.35 6.93
CA ASN A 60 8.14 -13.18 6.08
C ASN A 60 8.36 -11.87 6.84
N LEU A 61 8.85 -10.86 6.13
CA LEU A 61 8.97 -9.50 6.65
C LEU A 61 7.58 -8.83 6.66
N VAL A 62 7.07 -8.48 7.83
CA VAL A 62 5.82 -7.73 7.98
C VAL A 62 5.98 -6.51 8.87
N THR A 63 5.55 -5.35 8.40
CA THR A 63 5.45 -4.14 9.21
C THR A 63 4.01 -3.94 9.65
N CYS A 64 3.72 -4.10 10.93
CA CYS A 64 2.40 -3.84 11.51
C CYS A 64 2.17 -2.34 11.70
N TYR A 65 1.20 -1.78 10.97
CA TYR A 65 0.80 -0.37 11.09
C TYR A 65 -0.39 -0.16 12.00
N ALA A 66 -1.30 -1.13 12.08
CA ALA A 66 -2.48 -1.06 12.94
C ALA A 66 -3.02 -2.47 13.19
N VAL A 67 -3.56 -2.70 14.39
CA VAL A 67 -4.29 -3.91 14.72
C VAL A 67 -5.42 -3.63 15.71
N ALA A 68 -6.62 -4.14 15.45
CA ALA A 68 -7.75 -4.05 16.37
C ALA A 68 -7.70 -5.20 17.39
N ASN A 69 -6.68 -5.24 18.23
CA ASN A 69 -6.59 -6.23 19.30
C ASN A 69 -7.74 -6.04 20.32
N PRO A 70 -8.54 -7.07 20.64
CA PRO A 70 -9.57 -6.95 21.66
C PRO A 70 -8.95 -6.81 23.06
N THR A 71 -9.73 -6.29 24.01
CA THR A 71 -9.31 -6.23 25.42
C THR A 71 -9.11 -7.65 25.97
N LYS A 72 -8.09 -7.84 26.81
CA LYS A 72 -7.88 -9.12 27.51
C LYS A 72 -8.94 -9.37 28.59
N GLU A 73 -9.54 -8.30 29.11
CA GLU A 73 -10.59 -8.38 30.14
C GLU A 73 -11.87 -9.06 29.61
N PRO A 74 -12.55 -9.87 30.45
CA PRO A 74 -13.82 -10.49 30.09
C PRO A 74 -14.88 -9.44 29.75
N ALA A 75 -15.64 -9.69 28.68
CA ALA A 75 -16.76 -8.85 28.31
C ALA A 75 -17.83 -8.83 29.40
N ASN A 76 -18.32 -7.65 29.80
CA ASN A 76 -19.49 -7.46 30.68
C ASN A 76 -20.84 -7.87 30.00
N GLY A 77 -20.83 -8.88 29.12
CA GLY A 77 -22.01 -9.44 28.46
C GLY A 77 -22.13 -9.13 26.96
N ASP A 78 -21.56 -8.04 26.45
CA ASP A 78 -21.58 -7.75 25.01
C ASP A 78 -20.45 -8.47 24.28
N LYS A 79 -20.73 -9.71 23.88
CA LYS A 79 -19.78 -10.60 23.22
C LYS A 79 -19.32 -10.11 21.85
N LEU A 80 -20.05 -9.21 21.18
CA LEU A 80 -19.71 -8.83 19.80
C LEU A 80 -18.81 -7.60 19.77
N THR A 81 -19.07 -6.57 20.57
CA THR A 81 -18.23 -5.36 20.60
C THR A 81 -16.85 -5.62 21.20
N THR A 82 -16.77 -6.48 22.21
CA THR A 82 -15.53 -6.82 22.93
C THR A 82 -14.56 -7.74 22.17
N ARG A 83 -14.97 -8.24 21.00
CA ARG A 83 -14.19 -9.19 20.19
C ARG A 83 -13.63 -8.58 18.91
N ALA A 84 -13.45 -7.26 18.91
CA ALA A 84 -13.00 -6.48 17.76
C ALA A 84 -13.88 -6.70 16.51
N ALA A 85 -15.20 -6.79 16.70
CA ALA A 85 -16.15 -6.90 15.60
C ALA A 85 -16.48 -5.54 15.01
N GLY A 86 -16.72 -5.49 13.70
CA GLY A 86 -16.96 -4.23 13.01
C GLY A 86 -16.94 -4.38 11.50
N PHE A 87 -16.58 -3.31 10.80
CA PHE A 87 -16.39 -3.32 9.36
C PHE A 87 -15.29 -2.35 8.94
N GLY A 88 -14.77 -2.53 7.73
CA GLY A 88 -13.80 -1.60 7.14
C GLY A 88 -14.39 -0.88 5.94
N ILE A 89 -13.88 0.33 5.68
CA ILE A 89 -14.15 1.08 4.45
C ILE A 89 -12.81 1.41 3.81
N VAL A 90 -12.70 1.25 2.49
CA VAL A 90 -11.56 1.74 1.71
C VAL A 90 -12.03 2.89 0.84
N ARG A 91 -11.53 4.09 1.10
CA ARG A 91 -11.84 5.28 0.30
C ARG A 91 -10.70 5.56 -0.68
N LEU A 92 -11.03 5.56 -1.96
CA LEU A 92 -10.09 5.84 -3.05
C LEU A 92 -10.26 7.29 -3.50
N ASN A 93 -9.30 8.16 -3.16
CA ASN A 93 -9.27 9.50 -3.72
C ASN A 93 -8.61 9.46 -5.10
N LYS A 94 -9.44 9.37 -6.15
CA LYS A 94 -8.96 9.28 -7.54
C LYS A 94 -8.13 10.49 -7.98
N ALA A 95 -8.40 11.67 -7.42
CA ALA A 95 -7.73 12.91 -7.80
C ALA A 95 -6.33 13.04 -7.18
N THR A 96 -6.09 12.45 -6.00
CA THR A 96 -4.79 12.51 -5.32
C THR A 96 -4.06 11.16 -5.29
N ARG A 97 -4.70 10.09 -5.76
CA ARG A 97 -4.22 8.70 -5.70
C ARG A 97 -3.98 8.17 -4.27
N LYS A 98 -4.48 8.87 -3.25
CA LYS A 98 -4.42 8.43 -1.86
C LYS A 98 -5.55 7.43 -1.56
N ILE A 99 -5.23 6.46 -0.73
CA ILE A 99 -6.13 5.41 -0.27
C ILE A 99 -6.28 5.55 1.24
N THR A 100 -7.49 5.84 1.72
CA THR A 100 -7.78 5.90 3.15
C THR A 100 -8.45 4.61 3.58
N LEU A 101 -7.80 3.91 4.51
CA LEU A 101 -8.27 2.71 5.15
C LEU A 101 -8.98 3.11 6.44
N GLU A 102 -10.23 2.71 6.59
CA GLU A 102 -11.04 2.95 7.79
C GLU A 102 -11.44 1.62 8.43
N CYS A 103 -11.50 1.59 9.76
CA CYS A 103 -11.84 0.42 10.52
C CYS A 103 -12.74 0.80 11.70
N TRP A 104 -14.02 0.49 11.58
CA TRP A 104 -15.06 0.94 12.49
C TRP A 104 -15.51 -0.20 13.40
N PRO A 105 -15.67 0.04 14.72
CA PRO A 105 -16.36 -0.89 15.60
C PRO A 105 -17.80 -1.14 15.16
N ARG A 106 -18.36 -2.26 15.60
CA ARG A 106 -19.79 -2.54 15.42
C ARG A 106 -20.64 -1.58 16.25
N ASN A 107 -21.85 -1.27 15.76
CA ASN A 107 -22.86 -0.45 16.45
C ASN A 107 -22.47 1.02 16.67
N VAL A 108 -21.59 1.58 15.84
CA VAL A 108 -21.28 3.02 15.83
C VAL A 108 -22.00 3.71 14.69
N ASP A 109 -22.39 4.97 14.88
CA ASP A 109 -22.88 5.82 13.80
C ASP A 109 -21.70 6.51 13.13
N ILE A 110 -21.33 6.06 11.93
CA ILE A 110 -20.18 6.63 11.19
C ILE A 110 -20.44 8.04 10.63
N ALA A 111 -21.68 8.53 10.68
CA ALA A 111 -22.01 9.90 10.33
C ALA A 111 -21.87 10.86 11.53
N ASP A 112 -21.82 10.33 12.76
CA ASP A 112 -21.55 11.12 13.95
C ASP A 112 -20.04 11.43 14.04
N PRO A 113 -19.63 12.71 14.02
CA PRO A 113 -18.22 13.09 14.09
C PRO A 113 -17.55 12.75 15.44
N SER A 114 -18.33 12.39 16.46
CA SER A 114 -17.82 11.92 17.75
C SER A 114 -17.53 10.42 17.80
N SER A 115 -17.96 9.64 16.79
CA SER A 115 -17.65 8.22 16.70
C SER A 115 -16.17 7.99 16.40
N GLU A 116 -15.58 7.00 17.08
CA GLU A 116 -14.18 6.65 16.92
C GLU A 116 -14.01 5.34 16.14
N GLN A 117 -12.96 5.31 15.32
CA GLN A 117 -12.46 4.09 14.69
C GLN A 117 -11.63 3.27 15.68
N TYR A 118 -11.28 2.04 15.32
CA TYR A 118 -10.27 1.32 16.08
C TYR A 118 -8.93 2.08 16.09
N PRO A 119 -8.14 2.02 17.19
CA PRO A 119 -6.84 2.68 17.27
C PRO A 119 -5.93 2.32 16.10
N GLY A 120 -5.27 3.32 15.52
CA GLY A 120 -4.44 3.18 14.32
C GLY A 120 -5.18 3.44 13.00
N TRP A 121 -6.50 3.61 13.03
CA TRP A 121 -7.31 4.07 11.90
C TRP A 121 -7.96 5.44 12.19
N PRO A 122 -8.31 6.22 11.16
CA PRO A 122 -8.07 5.95 9.74
C PRO A 122 -6.58 6.05 9.38
N ARG A 123 -6.13 5.25 8.42
CA ARG A 123 -4.77 5.34 7.88
C ARG A 123 -4.82 5.63 6.40
N THR A 124 -4.15 6.70 5.98
CA THR A 124 -4.04 7.08 4.57
C THR A 124 -2.67 6.70 4.03
N ILE A 125 -2.65 5.99 2.91
CA ILE A 125 -1.46 5.58 2.17
C ILE A 125 -1.48 6.20 0.78
N ASP A 126 -0.31 6.31 0.15
CA ASP A 126 -0.19 6.62 -1.27
C ASP A 126 -0.28 5.34 -2.12
N GLN A 127 -0.79 5.42 -3.35
CA GLN A 127 -0.78 4.26 -4.25
C GLN A 127 0.63 3.70 -4.44
N LEU A 128 1.65 4.58 -4.45
CA LEU A 128 3.05 4.23 -4.66
C LEU A 128 3.65 3.50 -3.46
N ASP A 129 3.03 3.56 -2.28
CA ASP A 129 3.47 2.79 -1.12
C ASP A 129 3.38 1.28 -1.39
N ASN A 130 2.53 0.82 -2.33
CA ASN A 130 2.45 -0.60 -2.73
C ASN A 130 3.56 -1.03 -3.69
N TYR A 131 4.46 -0.11 -4.05
CA TYR A 131 5.64 -0.36 -4.89
C TYR A 131 6.88 0.16 -4.16
N GLY A 132 6.99 -0.18 -2.87
CA GLY A 132 7.97 0.38 -1.93
C GLY A 132 9.44 0.02 -2.20
N ARG A 133 9.71 -0.92 -3.13
CA ARG A 133 11.07 -1.24 -3.58
C ARG A 133 11.91 0.02 -3.79
N ARG A 134 13.13 -0.01 -3.23
CA ARG A 134 14.11 1.06 -3.39
C ARG A 134 14.59 1.07 -4.85
N PRO A 135 14.52 2.20 -5.56
CA PRO A 135 15.00 2.26 -6.93
C PRO A 135 16.53 2.17 -7.00
N ILE A 136 17.01 1.41 -7.98
CA ILE A 136 18.45 1.31 -8.32
C ILE A 136 18.78 2.29 -9.46
N ALA A 137 17.81 2.55 -10.34
CA ALA A 137 17.94 3.46 -11.47
C ALA A 137 16.57 4.06 -11.83
N TYR A 138 16.56 4.98 -12.80
CA TYR A 138 15.36 5.63 -13.33
C TYR A 138 15.36 5.59 -14.85
N LEU A 139 14.17 5.56 -15.44
CA LEU A 139 13.99 5.80 -16.86
C LEU A 139 13.89 7.33 -17.11
N PRO A 140 14.07 7.79 -18.36
CA PRO A 140 13.83 9.19 -18.72
C PRO A 140 12.46 9.67 -18.24
N THR A 141 12.38 10.94 -17.86
CA THR A 141 11.12 11.58 -17.50
C THR A 141 10.21 11.61 -18.71
N LEU A 142 9.01 11.04 -18.57
CA LEU A 142 7.98 11.06 -19.60
C LEU A 142 7.13 12.30 -19.41
N LYS A 143 7.02 13.12 -20.44
CA LYS A 143 6.06 14.21 -20.52
C LYS A 143 5.03 13.86 -21.58
N ILE A 144 3.77 13.78 -21.17
CA ILE A 144 2.70 13.19 -21.97
C ILE A 144 1.70 14.27 -22.33
N SER A 145 1.33 14.37 -23.60
CA SER A 145 0.28 15.28 -24.07
C SER A 145 -0.82 14.51 -24.79
N GLY A 146 -2.03 15.08 -24.85
CA GLY A 146 -3.19 14.42 -25.47
C GLY A 146 -3.93 13.40 -24.58
N GLN A 147 -3.46 13.13 -23.35
CA GLN A 147 -4.16 12.33 -22.35
C GLN A 147 -4.07 12.94 -20.95
N THR A 148 -5.05 12.65 -20.10
CA THR A 148 -5.04 13.00 -18.67
C THR A 148 -4.86 11.74 -17.84
N ASP A 149 -3.96 11.77 -16.85
CA ASP A 149 -3.66 10.65 -15.96
C ASP A 149 -3.50 9.30 -16.70
N PRO A 150 -2.58 9.21 -17.70
CA PRO A 150 -2.42 8.00 -18.49
C PRO A 150 -1.97 6.80 -17.65
N VAL A 151 -2.29 5.60 -18.11
CA VAL A 151 -1.72 4.36 -17.55
C VAL A 151 -0.30 4.20 -18.08
N VAL A 152 0.66 3.96 -17.20
CA VAL A 152 2.04 3.66 -17.53
C VAL A 152 2.38 2.27 -16.98
N GLN A 153 2.75 1.36 -17.87
CA GLN A 153 3.26 0.03 -17.55
C GLN A 153 4.73 -0.06 -17.94
N VAL A 154 5.55 -0.51 -17.00
CA VAL A 154 7.00 -0.68 -17.17
C VAL A 154 7.30 -2.18 -17.18
N VAL A 155 7.97 -2.64 -18.23
CA VAL A 155 8.33 -4.04 -18.46
C VAL A 155 9.85 -4.13 -18.57
N ASP A 156 10.44 -5.01 -17.76
CA ASP A 156 11.87 -5.31 -17.84
C ASP A 156 12.14 -6.19 -19.07
N GLU A 157 12.97 -5.72 -20.02
CA GLU A 157 13.19 -6.46 -21.26
C GLU A 157 14.04 -7.71 -21.08
N SER A 158 14.82 -7.80 -19.99
CA SER A 158 15.67 -8.96 -19.73
C SER A 158 14.88 -10.17 -19.24
N THR A 159 13.79 -9.94 -18.50
CA THR A 159 12.92 -10.98 -17.94
C THR A 159 11.58 -11.09 -18.66
N GLY A 160 11.15 -10.03 -19.35
CA GLY A 160 9.81 -9.90 -19.91
C GLY A 160 8.73 -9.64 -18.84
N GLU A 161 9.12 -9.44 -17.58
CA GLU A 161 8.19 -9.24 -16.48
C GLU A 161 7.75 -7.78 -16.33
N VAL A 162 6.49 -7.59 -15.93
CA VAL A 162 5.97 -6.28 -15.59
C VAL A 162 6.54 -5.86 -14.23
N ALA A 163 7.37 -4.81 -14.22
CA ALA A 163 7.87 -4.23 -12.99
C ALA A 163 6.73 -3.59 -12.19
N TYR A 164 5.85 -2.85 -12.87
CA TYR A 164 4.59 -2.33 -12.34
C TYR A 164 3.70 -1.73 -13.45
N THR A 165 2.42 -1.54 -13.12
CA THR A 165 1.46 -0.77 -13.92
C THR A 165 0.77 0.25 -13.01
N LEU A 166 0.80 1.53 -13.40
CA LEU A 166 0.28 2.63 -12.61
C LEU A 166 -0.56 3.56 -13.45
N ARG A 167 -1.71 3.99 -12.93
CA ARG A 167 -2.34 5.22 -13.40
C ARG A 167 -1.66 6.39 -12.72
N ILE A 168 -1.00 7.25 -13.48
CA ILE A 168 -0.25 8.36 -12.90
C ILE A 168 -1.19 9.49 -12.46
N ASN A 169 -0.64 10.46 -11.73
CA ASN A 169 -1.35 11.69 -11.37
C ASN A 169 -0.72 12.85 -12.16
N GLY A 170 -1.49 13.46 -13.05
CA GLY A 170 -1.00 14.43 -14.02
C GLY A 170 -0.51 13.76 -15.30
N THR A 171 0.44 14.42 -15.95
CA THR A 171 0.92 14.07 -17.29
C THR A 171 2.45 13.94 -17.35
N GLU A 172 3.10 13.86 -16.20
CA GLU A 172 4.54 13.75 -16.08
C GLU A 172 4.89 12.67 -15.05
N ILE A 173 5.82 11.79 -15.39
CA ILE A 173 6.35 10.77 -14.48
C ILE A 173 7.79 10.45 -14.84
N GLN A 174 8.64 10.25 -13.83
CA GLN A 174 9.94 9.61 -13.99
C GLN A 174 9.84 8.18 -13.46
N PRO A 175 9.73 7.16 -14.34
CA PRO A 175 9.62 5.78 -13.89
C PRO A 175 10.87 5.36 -13.12
N LYS A 176 10.67 4.80 -11.93
CA LYS A 176 11.76 4.23 -11.12
C LYS A 176 11.89 2.76 -11.45
N VAL A 177 13.11 2.21 -11.51
CA VAL A 177 13.33 0.79 -11.80
C VAL A 177 14.28 0.16 -10.80
N PHE A 178 14.20 -1.16 -10.69
CA PHE A 178 14.79 -1.94 -9.60
C PHE A 178 15.98 -2.78 -10.05
N GLU A 179 16.32 -2.74 -11.33
CA GLU A 179 17.48 -3.36 -11.92
C GLU A 179 18.08 -2.42 -12.98
N LYS A 180 19.30 -2.72 -13.43
CA LYS A 180 19.91 -2.02 -14.58
C LYS A 180 19.51 -2.72 -15.88
N GLY A 181 19.35 -1.95 -16.95
CA GLY A 181 19.14 -2.47 -18.28
C GLY A 181 18.07 -1.71 -19.04
N ALA A 182 17.59 -2.34 -20.12
CA ALA A 182 16.59 -1.80 -21.01
C ALA A 182 15.17 -2.17 -20.57
N TYR A 183 14.24 -1.23 -20.76
CA TYR A 183 12.84 -1.37 -20.40
C TYR A 183 11.94 -1.01 -21.59
N THR A 184 10.81 -1.71 -21.67
CA THR A 184 9.68 -1.32 -22.50
C THR A 184 8.65 -0.57 -21.64
N ILE A 185 8.23 0.60 -22.10
CA ILE A 185 7.22 1.44 -21.47
C ILE A 185 5.98 1.48 -22.35
N HIS A 186 4.86 1.06 -21.79
CA HIS A 186 3.55 1.15 -22.38
C HIS A 186 2.77 2.31 -21.75
N ILE A 187 2.26 3.23 -22.57
CA ILE A 187 1.61 4.46 -22.12
C ILE A 187 0.20 4.52 -22.72
N GLY A 188 -0.80 4.86 -21.93
CA GLY A 188 -2.20 4.94 -22.32
C GLY A 188 -2.95 3.61 -22.18
N GLU A 189 -4.22 3.60 -22.59
CA GLU A 189 -5.13 2.47 -22.40
C GLU A 189 -6.10 2.30 -23.58
N GLY A 190 -6.66 1.10 -23.73
CA GLY A 190 -7.56 0.77 -24.84
C GLY A 190 -6.88 0.91 -26.20
N ALA A 191 -7.55 1.58 -27.15
CA ALA A 191 -7.02 1.83 -28.49
C ALA A 191 -5.94 2.94 -28.52
N ASN A 192 -5.91 3.82 -27.51
CA ASN A 192 -5.00 4.96 -27.45
C ASN A 192 -3.78 4.61 -26.59
N LYS A 193 -2.93 3.72 -27.13
CA LYS A 193 -1.73 3.22 -26.47
C LYS A 193 -0.48 3.49 -27.32
N LYS A 194 0.60 3.95 -26.67
CA LYS A 194 1.94 4.07 -27.26
C LYS A 194 2.92 3.16 -26.52
N THR A 195 3.96 2.74 -27.24
CA THR A 195 5.02 1.87 -26.72
C THR A 195 6.37 2.47 -27.04
N LEU A 196 7.21 2.57 -26.01
CA LEU A 196 8.62 2.93 -26.11
C LEU A 196 9.42 1.69 -25.71
N SER A 197 10.32 1.21 -26.56
CA SER A 197 11.15 0.04 -26.28
C SER A 197 12.62 0.42 -26.22
N SER A 198 13.43 -0.45 -25.62
CA SER A 198 14.87 -0.26 -25.43
C SER A 198 15.21 1.04 -24.69
N ILE A 199 14.38 1.39 -23.70
CA ILE A 199 14.62 2.57 -22.86
C ILE A 199 15.56 2.18 -21.74
N GLU A 200 16.80 2.67 -21.83
CA GLU A 200 17.86 2.36 -20.87
C GLU A 200 17.63 3.04 -19.53
N ALA A 201 17.78 2.26 -18.45
CA ALA A 201 17.82 2.75 -17.09
C ALA A 201 19.12 3.50 -16.81
N ARG A 202 19.00 4.70 -16.25
CA ARG A 202 20.10 5.62 -15.98
C ARG A 202 20.20 5.95 -14.50
N SER A 203 21.40 6.32 -14.06
CA SER A 203 21.59 6.86 -12.70
C SER A 203 20.96 8.24 -12.56
N LEU A 204 20.54 8.59 -11.33
CA LEU A 204 19.87 9.84 -10.90
C LEU A 204 20.47 11.19 -11.39
N VAL A 205 21.66 11.19 -12.00
CA VAL A 205 22.41 12.39 -12.40
C VAL A 205 22.14 12.81 -13.85
N GLU A 206 21.46 11.97 -14.66
CA GLU A 206 21.13 12.27 -16.05
C GLU A 206 19.65 12.64 -16.23
N ASP A 207 19.38 13.94 -16.33
CA ASP A 207 18.08 14.45 -16.75
C ASP A 207 17.90 14.22 -18.26
N SER A 208 17.14 13.18 -18.59
CA SER A 208 16.66 12.94 -19.95
C SER A 208 15.13 12.96 -19.96
N VAL A 209 14.56 13.56 -21.00
CA VAL A 209 13.12 13.74 -21.14
C VAL A 209 12.68 13.12 -22.47
N ILE A 210 11.56 12.40 -22.44
CA ILE A 210 10.87 11.90 -23.63
C ILE A 210 9.48 12.53 -23.66
N GLU A 211 9.21 13.31 -24.70
CA GLU A 211 7.87 13.83 -25.00
C GLU A 211 7.06 12.75 -25.72
N VAL A 212 5.84 12.49 -25.24
CA VAL A 212 4.93 11.48 -25.77
C VAL A 212 3.59 12.15 -26.08
N GLU A 213 3.40 12.51 -27.34
CA GLU A 213 2.17 13.13 -27.82
C GLU A 213 1.17 12.06 -28.27
N PHE A 214 -0.07 12.09 -27.80
CA PHE A 214 -1.13 11.16 -28.22
C PHE A 214 -2.03 11.71 -29.33
#